data_AF-A0A7Y3GK74-F1
#
_entry.id   AF-A0A7Y3GK74-F1
#
_cell.length_a   1.000
_cell.length_b   1.000
_cell.length_c   1.000
_cell.angle_alpha   90.00
_cell.angle_beta   90.00
_cell.angle_gamma   90.00
#
_symmetry.space_group_name_H-M   'P 1'
#
loop_
_entity.id
_entity.type
_entity.pdbx_description
1 polymer ?
#
loop_
_entity_poly.entity_id
_entity_poly.type
_entity_poly.pdbx_seq_one_letter_code
_entity_poly.pdbx_strand_id
1 'polypeptide(L)'
;MWHLPDLTLVLDSLGWAVLHSTWQGVLAAIFIWAIRVATKDSAADIRYIAGMVTMVGLLAAFIGTFLYYFGLGTSAAETTLSLFGLAEPVGITTATPGTLSPLALLLNSTNFIGATWAVCFAVLGARYLAAFRLTHKLRKTGLSDLPSAWQHRFATLARKCNVSNRTTAFISEHVSSPITFGFFKPIVLFPSWFFTGMDAEQCEAVILHELAHIRRHDY
;
A
#
# COMPACT_ATOMS: atom_id res chain seq x y z
N MET A 1 3.09 18.08 -29.25
CA MET A 1 1.98 17.11 -29.30
C MET A 1 2.38 15.97 -28.37
N TRP A 2 1.73 15.79 -27.21
CA TRP A 2 2.09 14.70 -26.30
C TRP A 2 1.63 13.40 -26.95
N HIS A 3 2.55 12.68 -27.61
CA HIS A 3 2.27 11.32 -28.05
C HIS A 3 2.14 10.49 -26.78
N LEU A 4 0.92 10.01 -26.50
CA LEU A 4 0.73 9.02 -25.46
C LEU A 4 1.61 7.81 -25.80
N PRO A 5 2.37 7.27 -24.83
CA PRO A 5 3.17 6.08 -25.07
C PRO A 5 2.26 4.96 -25.58
N ASP A 6 2.77 4.17 -26.54
CA ASP A 6 2.03 3.04 -27.11
C ASP A 6 1.57 2.13 -25.97
N LEU A 7 0.24 1.99 -25.83
CA LEU A 7 -0.35 1.19 -24.77
C LEU A 7 0.14 -0.26 -24.81
N THR A 8 0.40 -0.79 -26.01
CA THR A 8 0.94 -2.14 -26.16
C THR A 8 2.34 -2.23 -25.57
N LEU A 9 3.22 -1.27 -25.86
CA LEU A 9 4.56 -1.23 -25.27
C LEU A 9 4.53 -1.09 -23.74
N VAL A 10 3.61 -0.28 -23.21
CA VAL A 10 3.44 -0.12 -21.75
C VAL A 10 3.00 -1.45 -21.12
N LEU A 11 2.01 -2.11 -21.70
CA LEU A 11 1.50 -3.39 -21.20
C LEU A 11 2.54 -4.51 -21.32
N ASP A 12 3.32 -4.52 -22.39
CA ASP A 12 4.40 -5.49 -22.60
C ASP A 12 5.49 -5.35 -21.53
N SER A 13 5.97 -4.11 -21.36
CA SER A 13 6.99 -3.76 -20.35
C SER A 13 6.51 -4.08 -18.94
N LEU A 14 5.22 -3.87 -18.67
CA LEU A 14 4.60 -4.23 -17.39
C LEU A 14 4.52 -5.74 -17.19
N GLY A 15 4.17 -6.50 -18.23
CA GLY A 15 4.20 -7.96 -18.21
C GLY A 15 5.58 -8.50 -17.87
N TRP A 16 6.62 -7.93 -18.47
CA TRP A 16 8.02 -8.26 -18.15
C TRP A 16 8.41 -7.91 -16.71
N ALA A 17 8.04 -6.72 -16.23
CA ALA A 17 8.28 -6.33 -14.84
C ALA A 17 7.61 -7.31 -13.85
N VAL A 18 6.39 -7.74 -14.14
CA VAL A 18 5.66 -8.74 -13.33
C VAL A 18 6.38 -10.09 -13.34
N LEU A 19 6.79 -10.59 -14.51
CA LEU A 19 7.52 -11.86 -14.60
C LEU A 19 8.83 -11.83 -13.80
N HIS A 20 9.63 -10.76 -13.96
CA HIS A 20 10.88 -10.60 -13.21
C HIS A 20 10.65 -10.47 -11.70
N SER A 21 9.55 -9.83 -11.28
CA SER A 21 9.22 -9.69 -9.85
C SER A 21 9.05 -11.04 -9.14
N THR A 22 8.76 -12.11 -9.88
CA THR A 22 8.59 -13.46 -9.31
C THR A 22 9.91 -13.99 -8.73
N TRP A 23 11.01 -13.96 -9.49
CA TRP A 23 12.30 -14.44 -8.98
C TRP A 23 12.95 -13.42 -8.05
N GLN A 24 12.76 -12.12 -8.28
CA GLN A 24 13.19 -11.07 -7.35
C GLN A 24 12.56 -11.25 -5.97
N GLY A 25 11.27 -11.63 -5.93
CA GLY A 25 10.55 -11.97 -4.70
C GLY A 25 11.12 -13.19 -3.98
N VAL A 26 11.55 -14.22 -4.72
CA VAL A 26 12.22 -15.39 -4.14
C VAL A 26 13.55 -14.99 -3.49
N LEU A 27 14.37 -14.17 -4.16
CA LEU A 27 15.63 -13.69 -3.58
C LEU A 27 15.39 -12.82 -2.35
N ALA A 28 14.39 -11.93 -2.39
CA ALA A 28 13.98 -11.13 -1.24
C ALA A 28 13.52 -12.01 -0.06
N ALA A 29 12.78 -13.08 -0.33
CA ALA A 29 12.34 -14.03 0.69
C ALA A 29 13.52 -14.78 1.33
N ILE A 30 14.50 -15.23 0.52
CA ILE A 30 15.72 -15.87 1.01
C ILE A 30 16.53 -14.89 1.87
N PHE A 31 16.66 -13.63 1.43
CA PHE A 31 17.34 -12.58 2.20
C PHE A 31 16.69 -12.37 3.57
N ILE A 32 15.38 -12.20 3.63
CA ILE A 32 14.65 -12.03 4.90
C ILE A 32 14.76 -13.27 5.78
N TRP A 33 14.66 -14.46 5.19
CA TRP A 33 14.85 -15.71 5.92
C TRP A 33 16.24 -15.78 6.57
N ALA A 34 17.30 -15.46 5.82
CA ALA A 34 18.67 -15.43 6.33
C ALA A 34 18.83 -14.42 7.48
N ILE A 35 18.26 -13.20 7.35
CA ILE A 35 18.27 -12.21 8.43
C ILE A 35 17.55 -12.72 9.68
N ARG A 36 16.40 -13.37 9.52
CA ARG A 36 15.63 -13.92 10.66
C ARG A 36 16.39 -15.03 11.37
N VAL A 37 17.07 -15.92 10.64
CA VAL A 37 17.88 -17.00 11.22
C VAL A 37 19.15 -16.45 11.89
N ALA A 38 19.77 -15.42 11.32
CA ALA A 38 21.01 -14.85 11.86
C ALA A 38 20.80 -13.91 13.06
N THR A 39 19.58 -13.40 13.28
CA THR A 39 19.29 -12.42 14.34
C THR A 39 18.64 -13.05 15.57
N LYS A 40 19.13 -12.70 16.77
CA LYS A 40 18.52 -13.08 18.05
C LYS A 40 17.15 -12.42 18.25
N ASP A 41 16.33 -12.96 19.15
CA ASP A 41 14.96 -12.45 19.37
C ASP A 41 14.89 -11.02 19.92
N SER A 42 15.96 -10.53 20.52
CA SER A 42 16.05 -9.13 20.95
C SER A 42 16.30 -8.12 19.82
N ALA A 43 16.56 -8.57 18.58
CA ALA A 43 16.88 -7.72 17.44
C ALA A 43 15.66 -7.39 16.57
N ALA A 44 14.55 -6.99 17.20
CA ALA A 44 13.32 -6.63 16.48
C ALA A 44 13.54 -5.48 15.47
N ASP A 45 14.35 -4.48 15.83
CA ASP A 45 14.64 -3.32 14.97
C ASP A 45 15.34 -3.72 13.66
N ILE A 46 16.30 -4.66 13.72
CA ILE A 46 17.01 -5.16 12.53
C ILE A 46 16.03 -5.86 11.58
N ARG A 47 15.15 -6.71 12.12
CA ARG A 47 14.14 -7.44 11.34
C ARG A 47 13.16 -6.47 10.67
N TYR A 48 12.78 -5.41 11.39
CA TYR A 48 11.91 -4.35 10.86
C TYR A 48 12.58 -3.57 9.72
N ILE A 49 13.81 -3.07 9.94
CA ILE A 49 14.56 -2.32 8.93
C ILE A 49 14.83 -3.20 7.70
N ALA A 50 15.24 -4.45 7.89
CA ALA A 50 15.44 -5.38 6.78
C ALA A 50 14.16 -5.59 5.96
N GLY A 51 13.01 -5.70 6.62
CA GLY A 51 11.70 -5.75 5.96
C GLY A 51 11.40 -4.49 5.14
N MET A 52 11.62 -3.31 5.71
CA MET A 52 11.42 -2.03 5.01
C MET A 52 12.33 -1.89 3.79
N VAL A 53 13.63 -2.15 3.96
CA VAL A 53 14.62 -2.11 2.86
C VAL A 53 14.24 -3.09 1.76
N THR A 54 13.79 -4.30 2.13
CA THR A 54 13.36 -5.31 1.16
C THR A 54 12.12 -4.87 0.37
N MET A 55 11.12 -4.29 1.03
CA MET A 55 9.92 -3.78 0.35
C MET A 55 10.25 -2.63 -0.61
N VAL A 56 11.07 -1.66 -0.18
CA VAL A 56 11.53 -0.56 -1.03
C VAL A 56 12.37 -1.08 -2.19
N GLY A 57 13.26 -2.05 -1.92
CA GLY A 57 14.10 -2.69 -2.92
C GLY A 57 13.29 -3.42 -3.99
N LEU A 58 12.26 -4.18 -3.61
CA LEU A 58 11.37 -4.86 -4.57
C LEU A 58 10.59 -3.86 -5.43
N LEU A 59 10.10 -2.76 -4.84
CA LEU A 59 9.44 -1.71 -5.61
C LEU A 59 10.40 -1.05 -6.60
N ALA A 60 11.61 -0.72 -6.16
CA ALA A 60 12.64 -0.13 -7.01
C ALA A 60 13.06 -1.08 -8.13
N ALA A 61 13.20 -2.38 -7.83
CA ALA A 61 13.52 -3.41 -8.82
C ALA A 61 12.40 -3.54 -9.87
N PHE A 62 11.14 -3.57 -9.44
CA PHE A 62 9.99 -3.61 -10.35
C PHE A 62 9.95 -2.39 -11.29
N ILE A 63 10.11 -1.19 -10.74
CA ILE A 63 10.17 0.05 -11.54
C ILE A 63 11.37 0.03 -12.49
N GLY A 64 12.54 -0.39 -12.00
CA GLY A 64 13.76 -0.50 -12.80
C GLY A 64 13.60 -1.48 -13.97
N THR A 65 13.00 -2.64 -13.74
CA THR A 65 12.72 -3.61 -14.81
C THR A 65 11.72 -3.04 -15.81
N PHE A 66 10.64 -2.40 -15.37
CA PHE A 66 9.69 -1.74 -16.26
C PHE A 66 10.39 -0.71 -17.16
N LEU A 67 11.17 0.20 -16.58
CA LEU A 67 11.87 1.25 -17.34
C LEU A 67 12.89 0.67 -18.32
N TYR A 68 13.57 -0.42 -17.94
CA TYR A 68 14.51 -1.12 -18.81
C TYR A 68 13.82 -1.68 -20.06
N TYR A 69 12.73 -2.45 -19.89
CA TYR A 69 12.01 -3.03 -21.03
C TYR A 69 11.29 -1.97 -21.87
N PHE A 70 10.77 -0.92 -21.22
CA PHE A 70 10.18 0.20 -21.93
C PHE A 70 11.21 0.90 -22.82
N GLY A 71 12.42 1.16 -22.31
CA GLY A 71 13.52 1.77 -23.08
C GLY A 71 14.04 0.88 -24.22
N LEU A 72 14.05 -0.44 -24.03
CA LEU A 72 14.38 -1.38 -25.11
C LEU A 72 13.36 -1.32 -26.23
N GLY A 73 12.07 -1.31 -25.89
CA GLY A 73 10.99 -1.27 -26.89
C GLY A 73 10.94 0.05 -27.66
N THR A 74 11.18 1.20 -27.00
CA THR A 74 11.29 2.48 -27.71
C THR A 74 12.47 2.50 -28.69
N SER A 75 13.64 2.01 -28.27
CA SER A 75 14.84 1.95 -29.12
C SER A 75 14.65 1.03 -30.33
N ALA A 76 13.96 -0.11 -30.15
CA ALA A 76 13.66 -1.04 -31.23
C ALA A 76 12.67 -0.44 -32.25
N ALA A 77 11.65 0.30 -31.78
CA ALA A 77 10.69 0.98 -32.64
C ALA A 77 11.37 2.06 -33.50
N GLU A 78 12.25 2.88 -32.89
CA GLU A 78 13.04 3.89 -33.61
C GLU A 78 13.96 3.27 -34.67
N THR A 79 14.62 2.16 -34.33
CA THR A 79 15.50 1.44 -35.27
C THR A 79 14.71 0.89 -36.46
N THR A 80 13.52 0.31 -36.22
CA THR A 80 12.66 -0.25 -37.28
C THR A 80 12.17 0.84 -38.23
N LEU A 81 11.74 1.99 -37.68
CA LEU A 81 11.33 3.15 -38.47
C LEU A 81 12.47 3.69 -39.34
N SER A 82 13.69 3.76 -38.78
CA SER A 82 14.90 4.16 -39.50
C SER A 82 15.24 3.20 -40.65
N LEU A 83 15.16 1.89 -40.41
CA LEU A 83 15.44 0.85 -41.42
C LEU A 83 14.41 0.87 -42.56
N PHE A 84 13.12 1.04 -42.26
CA PHE A 84 12.06 1.18 -43.26
C PHE A 84 12.21 2.45 -44.11
N GLY A 85 12.74 3.54 -43.53
CA GLY A 85 13.05 4.77 -44.27
C GLY A 85 14.21 4.63 -45.26
N LEU A 86 15.02 3.57 -45.15
CA LEU A 86 16.20 3.31 -45.98
C LEU A 86 16.06 2.08 -46.89
N ALA A 87 14.94 1.36 -46.84
CA ALA A 87 14.76 0.10 -47.55
C ALA A 87 14.08 0.28 -48.92
N GLU A 88 14.77 -0.14 -50.00
CA GLU A 88 14.15 -0.47 -51.29
C GLU A 88 13.33 -1.78 -51.17
N PRO A 89 12.24 -1.96 -51.92
CA PRO A 89 11.32 -3.08 -51.74
C PRO A 89 11.95 -4.39 -52.23
N VAL A 90 12.66 -5.09 -51.35
CA VAL A 90 13.17 -6.44 -51.59
C VAL A 90 12.07 -7.46 -51.26
N GLY A 91 11.79 -8.36 -52.21
CA GLY A 91 10.77 -9.40 -52.10
C GLY A 91 10.95 -10.29 -50.87
N ILE A 92 9.90 -10.40 -50.07
CA ILE A 92 9.89 -11.12 -48.79
C ILE A 92 9.89 -12.62 -49.06
N THR A 93 10.95 -13.32 -48.65
CA THR A 93 10.94 -14.78 -48.50
C THR A 93 10.12 -15.14 -47.25
N THR A 94 9.00 -15.81 -47.45
CA THR A 94 8.13 -16.29 -46.37
C THR A 94 8.86 -17.35 -45.54
N ALA A 95 9.23 -17.02 -44.30
CA ALA A 95 9.80 -17.96 -43.36
C ALA A 95 8.79 -19.05 -42.98
N THR A 96 9.26 -20.30 -42.93
CA THR A 96 8.50 -21.50 -42.55
C THR A 96 7.96 -21.37 -41.12
N PRO A 97 6.70 -21.77 -40.84
CA PRO A 97 6.14 -21.67 -39.49
C PRO A 97 6.77 -22.74 -38.59
N GLY A 98 7.75 -22.34 -37.79
CA GLY A 98 8.33 -23.18 -36.74
C GLY A 98 7.31 -23.42 -35.62
N THR A 99 7.28 -24.64 -35.09
CA THR A 99 6.50 -24.98 -33.88
C THR A 99 6.89 -24.02 -32.75
N LEU A 100 5.94 -23.19 -32.31
CA LEU A 100 6.18 -22.20 -31.26
C LEU A 100 6.53 -22.92 -29.96
N SER A 101 7.71 -22.64 -29.40
CA SER A 101 8.08 -23.17 -28.08
C SER A 101 7.13 -22.63 -27.01
N PRO A 102 6.82 -23.40 -25.94
CA PRO A 102 6.00 -22.90 -24.83
C PRO A 102 6.53 -21.59 -24.22
N LEU A 103 7.86 -21.43 -24.22
CA LEU A 103 8.51 -20.19 -23.83
C LEU A 103 8.15 -19.04 -24.78
N ALA A 104 8.18 -19.25 -26.11
CA ALA A 104 7.78 -18.25 -27.08
C ALA A 104 6.30 -17.84 -26.95
N LEU A 105 5.41 -18.79 -26.63
CA LEU A 105 4.00 -18.49 -26.37
C LEU A 105 3.81 -17.63 -25.11
N LEU A 106 4.55 -17.91 -24.04
CA LEU A 106 4.54 -17.12 -22.81
C LEU A 106 5.09 -15.70 -23.05
N LEU A 107 6.19 -15.60 -23.78
CA LEU A 107 6.83 -14.34 -24.17
C LEU A 107 5.95 -13.49 -25.09
N ASN A 108 5.11 -14.12 -25.92
CA ASN A 108 4.16 -13.41 -26.77
C ASN A 108 2.87 -12.97 -26.02
N SER A 109 2.74 -13.35 -24.74
CA SER A 109 1.56 -13.10 -23.91
C SER A 109 1.79 -12.07 -22.80
N THR A 110 2.99 -11.47 -22.73
CA THR A 110 3.39 -10.44 -21.77
C THR A 110 2.41 -9.26 -21.71
N ASN A 111 1.88 -8.83 -22.85
CA ASN A 111 0.81 -7.83 -22.92
C ASN A 111 -0.44 -8.19 -22.10
N PHE A 112 -0.90 -9.45 -22.20
CA PHE A 112 -2.06 -9.93 -21.46
C PHE A 112 -1.77 -10.04 -19.96
N ILE A 113 -0.54 -10.47 -19.60
CA ILE A 113 -0.08 -10.52 -18.21
C ILE A 113 -0.09 -9.11 -17.62
N GLY A 114 0.50 -8.14 -18.32
CA GLY A 114 0.52 -6.73 -17.91
C GLY A 114 -0.87 -6.14 -17.77
N ALA A 115 -1.76 -6.38 -18.74
CA ALA A 115 -3.14 -5.90 -18.70
C ALA A 115 -3.92 -6.47 -17.52
N THR A 116 -3.84 -7.78 -17.31
CA THR A 116 -4.50 -8.47 -16.21
C THR A 116 -4.00 -7.94 -14.86
N TRP A 117 -2.68 -7.81 -14.71
CA TRP A 117 -2.08 -7.23 -13.51
C TRP A 117 -2.55 -5.79 -13.27
N ALA A 118 -2.60 -4.95 -14.31
CA ALA A 118 -3.02 -3.55 -14.21
C ALA A 118 -4.48 -3.43 -13.76
N VAL A 119 -5.37 -4.26 -14.31
CA VAL A 119 -6.78 -4.30 -13.89
C VAL A 119 -6.89 -4.74 -12.43
N CYS A 120 -6.22 -5.82 -12.04
CA CYS A 120 -6.19 -6.28 -10.65
C CYS A 120 -5.68 -5.19 -9.70
N PHE A 121 -4.56 -4.54 -10.05
CA PHE A 121 -3.99 -3.44 -9.28
C PHE A 121 -4.97 -2.26 -9.15
N ALA A 122 -5.63 -1.87 -10.23
CA ALA A 122 -6.60 -0.79 -10.22
C ALA A 122 -7.83 -1.10 -9.35
N VAL A 123 -8.38 -2.31 -9.44
CA VAL A 123 -9.53 -2.76 -8.63
C VAL A 123 -9.17 -2.79 -7.14
N LEU A 124 -8.03 -3.40 -6.79
CA LEU A 124 -7.57 -3.44 -5.40
C LEU A 124 -7.25 -2.02 -4.89
N GLY A 125 -6.58 -1.20 -5.69
CA GLY A 125 -6.28 0.19 -5.37
C GLY A 125 -7.54 1.02 -5.11
N ALA A 126 -8.56 0.89 -5.96
CA ALA A 126 -9.85 1.55 -5.77
C ALA A 126 -10.54 1.09 -4.48
N ARG A 127 -10.53 -0.22 -4.18
CA ARG A 127 -11.07 -0.77 -2.93
C ARG A 127 -10.34 -0.20 -1.70
N TYR A 128 -9.01 -0.17 -1.70
CA TYR A 128 -8.24 0.38 -0.58
C TYR A 128 -8.44 1.89 -0.43
N LEU A 129 -8.51 2.63 -1.53
CA LEU A 129 -8.80 4.07 -1.51
C LEU A 129 -10.22 4.35 -1.00
N ALA A 130 -11.20 3.54 -1.39
CA ALA A 130 -12.57 3.64 -0.88
C ALA A 130 -12.62 3.36 0.63
N ALA A 131 -11.95 2.31 1.09
CA ALA A 131 -11.82 2.00 2.52
C ALA A 131 -11.16 3.15 3.28
N PHE A 132 -10.05 3.68 2.78
CA PHE A 132 -9.35 4.83 3.38
C PHE A 132 -10.25 6.07 3.45
N ARG A 133 -10.96 6.39 2.37
CA ARG A 133 -11.91 7.51 2.34
C ARG A 133 -13.07 7.31 3.31
N LEU A 134 -13.60 6.09 3.41
CA LEU A 134 -14.65 5.77 4.36
C LEU A 134 -14.13 6.00 5.79
N THR A 135 -13.00 5.42 6.18
CA THR A 135 -12.38 5.63 7.51
C THR A 135 -12.15 7.12 7.79
N HIS A 136 -11.66 7.87 6.80
CA HIS A 136 -11.44 9.31 6.95
C HIS A 136 -12.77 10.10 7.01
N LYS A 137 -13.86 9.64 6.39
CA LYS A 137 -15.19 10.24 6.51
C LYS A 137 -15.78 10.01 7.92
N LEU A 138 -15.66 8.79 8.45
CA LEU A 138 -16.06 8.48 9.84
C LEU A 138 -15.33 9.38 10.85
N ARG A 139 -14.08 9.73 10.56
CA ARG A 139 -13.25 10.63 11.37
C ARG A 139 -13.75 12.08 11.48
N LYS A 140 -14.58 12.55 10.54
CA LYS A 140 -14.96 13.98 10.44
C LYS A 140 -16.46 14.25 10.49
N THR A 141 -17.29 13.21 10.48
CA THR A 141 -18.76 13.35 10.37
C THR A 141 -19.46 12.60 11.50
N GLY A 142 -20.56 13.15 11.99
CA GLY A 142 -21.29 12.59 13.14
C GLY A 142 -20.53 12.70 14.46
N LEU A 143 -19.70 13.72 14.62
CA LEU A 143 -19.01 14.04 15.87
C LEU A 143 -19.94 14.90 16.74
N SER A 144 -20.18 14.45 17.96
CA SER A 144 -20.85 15.21 19.00
C SER A 144 -19.93 15.36 20.20
N ASP A 145 -20.07 16.46 20.93
CA ASP A 145 -19.32 16.64 22.16
C ASP A 145 -19.71 15.59 23.20
N LEU A 146 -18.77 15.26 24.08
CA LEU A 146 -19.05 14.48 25.28
C LEU A 146 -20.13 15.17 26.13
N PRO A 147 -20.94 14.43 26.89
CA PRO A 147 -21.80 15.00 27.92
C PRO A 147 -20.97 15.85 28.90
N SER A 148 -21.52 16.96 29.38
CA SER A 148 -20.80 17.93 30.23
C SER A 148 -20.12 17.28 31.45
N ALA A 149 -20.79 16.31 32.09
CA ALA A 149 -20.24 15.53 33.20
C ALA A 149 -18.95 14.77 32.83
N TRP A 150 -18.86 14.29 31.58
CA TRP A 150 -17.73 13.51 31.08
C TRP A 150 -16.61 14.35 30.47
N GLN A 151 -16.90 15.55 29.97
CA GLN A 151 -15.86 16.47 29.50
C GLN A 151 -14.83 16.78 30.61
N HIS A 152 -15.30 17.16 31.80
CA HIS A 152 -14.43 17.47 32.93
C HIS A 152 -13.74 16.22 33.51
N ARG A 153 -14.44 15.08 33.56
CA ARG A 153 -13.86 13.81 34.02
C ARG A 153 -12.75 13.33 33.09
N PHE A 154 -12.98 13.33 31.78
CA PHE A 154 -11.97 12.96 30.79
C PHE A 154 -10.72 13.84 30.89
N ALA A 155 -10.89 15.16 30.97
CA ALA A 155 -9.76 16.08 31.14
C ALA A 155 -8.98 15.85 32.45
N THR A 156 -9.66 15.37 33.49
CA THR A 156 -9.02 15.01 34.77
C THR A 156 -8.27 13.69 34.67
N LEU A 157 -8.84 12.67 34.02
CA LEU A 157 -8.18 11.39 33.78
C LEU A 157 -6.97 11.53 32.86
N ALA A 158 -7.08 12.30 31.77
CA ALA A 158 -5.97 12.58 30.86
C ALA A 158 -4.78 13.22 31.58
N ARG A 159 -5.04 14.19 32.47
CA ARG A 159 -4.02 14.81 33.32
C ARG A 159 -3.41 13.81 34.30
N LYS A 160 -4.21 12.97 34.97
CA LYS A 160 -3.72 11.91 35.88
C LYS A 160 -2.83 10.90 35.15
N CYS A 161 -3.13 10.60 33.88
CA CYS A 161 -2.32 9.71 33.04
C CYS A 161 -1.09 10.39 32.43
N ASN A 162 -0.82 11.67 32.73
CA ASN A 162 0.26 12.45 32.14
C ASN A 162 0.24 12.47 30.60
N VAL A 163 -0.96 12.51 30.03
CA VAL A 163 -1.19 12.62 28.59
C VAL A 163 -1.32 14.10 28.20
N SER A 164 -0.91 14.45 26.98
CA SER A 164 -0.93 15.83 26.48
C SER A 164 -2.30 16.51 26.67
N ASN A 165 -2.30 17.76 27.13
CA ASN A 165 -3.51 18.61 27.25
C ASN A 165 -4.21 18.89 25.91
N ARG A 166 -3.58 18.52 24.78
CA ARG A 166 -4.19 18.60 23.43
C ARG A 166 -5.06 17.39 23.10
N THR A 167 -5.14 16.40 23.99
CA THR A 167 -5.96 15.22 23.80
C THR A 167 -7.43 15.58 23.93
N THR A 168 -8.20 15.30 22.88
CA THR A 168 -9.63 15.61 22.81
C THR A 168 -10.42 14.33 22.66
N ALA A 169 -11.69 14.37 23.03
CA ALA A 169 -12.56 13.22 22.93
C ALA A 169 -13.97 13.63 22.49
N PHE A 170 -14.58 12.79 21.65
CA PHE A 170 -15.87 13.04 21.04
C PHE A 170 -16.70 11.76 21.01
N ILE A 171 -18.02 11.91 20.92
CA ILE A 171 -18.93 10.82 20.55
C ILE A 171 -19.01 10.76 19.03
N SER A 172 -18.96 9.55 18.46
CA SER A 172 -19.15 9.30 17.04
C SER A 172 -20.22 8.24 16.82
N GLU A 173 -21.19 8.52 15.95
CA GLU A 173 -22.22 7.55 15.52
C GLU A 173 -21.67 6.47 14.59
N HIS A 174 -20.43 6.66 14.12
CA HIS A 174 -19.81 5.87 13.07
C HIS A 174 -18.81 4.82 13.59
N VAL A 175 -18.57 4.78 14.90
CA VAL A 175 -17.66 3.81 15.54
C VAL A 175 -18.47 2.82 16.36
N SER A 176 -18.07 1.55 16.35
CA SER A 176 -18.69 0.49 17.14
C SER A 176 -17.99 0.25 18.48
N SER A 177 -16.74 0.68 18.61
CA SER A 177 -15.91 0.60 19.81
C SER A 177 -15.14 1.91 20.02
N PRO A 178 -14.61 2.16 21.23
CA PRO A 178 -13.66 3.24 21.45
C PRO A 178 -12.44 3.09 20.53
N ILE A 179 -12.02 4.18 19.90
CA ILE A 179 -10.84 4.19 19.03
C ILE A 179 -10.04 5.48 19.26
N THR A 180 -8.73 5.34 19.38
CA THR A 180 -7.77 6.43 19.55
C THR A 180 -6.94 6.63 18.29
N PHE A 181 -6.71 7.88 17.85
CA PHE A 181 -5.80 8.17 16.74
C PHE A 181 -5.27 9.61 16.77
N GLY A 182 -4.14 9.83 16.08
CA GLY A 182 -3.55 11.15 15.87
C GLY A 182 -2.25 11.38 16.64
N PHE A 183 -1.15 11.57 15.91
CA PHE A 183 0.19 11.62 16.49
C PHE A 183 0.45 12.85 17.37
N PHE A 184 0.21 14.05 16.85
CA PHE A 184 0.51 15.32 17.56
C PHE A 184 -0.66 15.87 18.39
N LYS A 185 -1.87 15.43 18.10
CA LYS A 185 -3.13 15.82 18.76
C LYS A 185 -4.02 14.57 18.83
N PRO A 186 -3.81 13.70 19.84
CA PRO A 186 -4.60 12.48 19.98
C PRO A 186 -6.09 12.80 20.14
N ILE A 187 -6.92 12.05 19.45
CA ILE A 187 -8.38 12.13 19.51
C ILE A 187 -8.91 10.75 19.89
N VAL A 188 -9.77 10.69 20.91
CA VAL A 188 -10.49 9.48 21.30
C VAL A 188 -11.94 9.59 20.84
N LEU A 189 -12.42 8.64 20.05
CA LEU A 189 -13.81 8.56 19.64
C LEU A 189 -14.52 7.48 20.43
N PHE A 190 -15.65 7.84 21.05
CA PHE A 190 -16.52 6.91 21.75
C PHE A 190 -17.79 6.64 20.93
N PRO A 191 -18.31 5.41 20.92
CA PRO A 191 -19.58 5.12 20.27
C PRO A 191 -20.75 5.82 21.01
N SER A 192 -21.85 6.08 20.31
CA SER A 192 -23.03 6.76 20.88
C SER A 192 -23.64 6.06 22.10
N TRP A 193 -23.51 4.73 22.18
CA TRP A 193 -23.99 3.93 23.31
C TRP A 193 -23.06 3.97 24.53
N PHE A 194 -21.82 4.47 24.41
CA PHE A 194 -20.77 4.29 25.41
C PHE A 194 -21.17 4.81 26.80
N PHE A 195 -21.71 6.02 26.89
CA PHE A 195 -22.06 6.67 28.15
C PHE A 195 -23.46 6.33 28.66
N THR A 196 -24.26 5.61 27.87
CA THR A 196 -25.63 5.21 28.22
C THR A 196 -25.75 3.70 28.48
N GLY A 197 -24.84 2.89 27.96
CA GLY A 197 -24.84 1.44 28.06
C GLY A 197 -23.94 0.85 29.14
N MET A 198 -23.21 1.67 29.89
CA MET A 198 -22.27 1.23 30.92
C MET A 198 -22.40 2.09 32.18
N ASP A 199 -21.99 1.52 33.32
CA ASP A 199 -21.85 2.31 34.53
C ASP A 199 -20.63 3.26 34.45
N ALA A 200 -20.54 4.18 35.42
CA ALA A 200 -19.48 5.18 35.41
C ALA A 200 -18.09 4.57 35.63
N GLU A 201 -17.97 3.49 36.41
CA GLU A 201 -16.68 2.86 36.71
C GLU A 201 -16.12 2.14 35.46
N GLN A 202 -16.99 1.44 34.72
CA GLN A 202 -16.68 0.81 33.44
C GLN A 202 -16.27 1.85 32.40
N CYS A 203 -17.00 2.96 32.30
CA CYS A 203 -16.63 4.07 31.41
C CYS A 203 -15.23 4.61 31.74
N GLU A 204 -14.93 4.86 33.02
CA GLU A 204 -13.62 5.35 33.45
C GLU A 204 -12.50 4.34 33.17
N ALA A 205 -12.74 3.04 33.41
CA ALA A 205 -11.77 1.99 33.12
C ALA A 205 -11.39 1.95 31.63
N VAL A 206 -12.38 2.03 30.74
CA VAL A 206 -12.13 2.04 29.30
C VAL A 206 -11.44 3.34 28.86
N ILE A 207 -11.82 4.50 29.40
CA ILE A 207 -11.12 5.77 29.13
C ILE A 207 -9.65 5.68 29.56
N LEU A 208 -9.37 5.11 30.74
CA LEU A 208 -8.01 4.93 31.24
C LEU A 208 -7.19 3.99 30.35
N HIS A 209 -7.82 2.94 29.81
CA HIS A 209 -7.20 2.04 28.84
C HIS A 209 -6.77 2.79 27.57
N GLU A 210 -7.68 3.58 26.97
CA GLU A 210 -7.38 4.41 25.80
C GLU A 210 -6.30 5.47 26.09
N LEU A 211 -6.35 6.14 27.24
CA LEU A 211 -5.33 7.10 27.65
C LEU A 211 -3.96 6.44 27.88
N ALA A 212 -3.94 5.22 28.40
CA ALA A 212 -2.70 4.45 28.54
C ALA A 212 -2.10 4.13 27.17
N HIS A 213 -2.93 3.88 26.15
CA HIS A 213 -2.47 3.70 24.79
C HIS A 213 -1.82 4.97 24.22
N ILE A 214 -2.46 6.13 24.43
CA ILE A 214 -1.88 7.43 24.03
C ILE A 214 -0.53 7.66 24.70
N ARG A 215 -0.43 7.39 26.01
CA ARG A 215 0.82 7.56 26.76
C ARG A 215 1.96 6.69 26.23
N ARG A 216 1.64 5.47 25.78
CA ARG A 216 2.62 4.52 25.23
C ARG A 216 2.88 4.70 23.73
N HIS A 217 2.12 5.54 23.04
CA HIS A 217 2.19 5.72 21.58
C HIS A 217 1.94 4.41 20.82
N ASP A 218 1.06 3.54 21.33
CA ASP A 218 0.74 2.21 20.79
C ASP A 218 -0.70 2.11 20.25
N TYR A 219 -1.26 3.24 19.78
CA TYR A 219 -2.58 3.35 19.13
C TYR A 219 -2.51 3.35 17.60
#